data_AF-A0A367AAZ3-F1
#
_entry.id   AF-A0A367AAZ3-F1
#
_cell.length_a   1.000
_cell.length_b   1.000
_cell.length_c   1.000
_cell.angle_alpha   90.00
_cell.angle_beta   90.00
_cell.angle_gamma   90.00
#
_symmetry.space_group_name_H-M   'P 1'
#
loop_
_entity.id
_entity.type
_entity.pdbx_description
1 polymer ?
#
loop_
_entity_poly.entity_id
_entity_poly.type
_entity_poly.pdbx_seq_one_letter_code
_entity_poly.pdbx_strand_id
1 'polypeptide(L)'
;MTASPWAPPVAVAPVPEGPTLAAHVRDWRAVHGLTHGDLARRLGVARTTVRNWELGRRPQPLQLAALARLFGWDDLTARAVAGEDRVRTERTSGGRHASPLCRARLAAGLTMTQVANRVGVTPASVSRWENGCRRPSPEHRPALARVLRVAPEQLDGLLEDTPAGRWDGAALPGLGALRRAAGWTQREFALAVGIGSTTAHRWENGRTRVPEDRLERVAEALGLTPAELLERGATPVARADSIPALARLRTAAGMSQQEAAHHVGISVRTLRRYEHGRRRPGLAAARSLARCYRRPLAEVLRAGAVPVPPILMRRAWVPADLPAVLEALRATAGLSAAELGRRLGTTGRRVRSWERGIAVPGRAACQRLELLHQLPADRLARLARGAVPVG
;
A
#
# COMPACT_ATOMS: atom_id res chain seq x y z
N MET A 1 -46.97 15.85 15.92
CA MET A 1 -47.03 14.38 16.12
C MET A 1 -47.40 13.74 14.79
N THR A 2 -46.41 13.35 13.99
CA THR A 2 -46.59 12.66 12.71
C THR A 2 -46.28 11.18 12.91
N ALA A 3 -47.27 10.33 12.62
CA ALA A 3 -47.22 8.89 12.85
C ALA A 3 -46.15 8.18 11.99
N SER A 4 -45.46 7.23 12.60
CA SER A 4 -44.58 6.27 11.92
C SER A 4 -45.42 5.41 10.95
N PRO A 5 -45.03 5.27 9.67
CA PRO A 5 -45.78 4.48 8.69
C PRO A 5 -45.62 2.95 8.87
N TRP A 6 -44.93 2.50 9.92
CA TRP A 6 -44.73 1.08 10.20
C TRP A 6 -45.56 0.65 11.40
N ALA A 7 -46.76 0.12 11.13
CA ALA A 7 -47.46 -0.73 12.09
C ALA A 7 -46.65 -2.04 12.24
N PRO A 8 -46.35 -2.50 13.47
CA PRO A 8 -45.73 -3.80 13.66
C PRO A 8 -46.65 -4.86 13.06
N PRO A 9 -46.13 -5.82 12.26
CA PRO A 9 -46.95 -6.92 11.80
C PRO A 9 -47.51 -7.66 13.03
N VAL A 10 -48.82 -7.88 12.99
CA VAL A 10 -49.59 -8.73 13.90
C VAL A 10 -48.80 -9.98 14.26
N ALA A 11 -48.90 -10.39 15.54
CA ALA A 11 -48.26 -11.57 16.11
C ALA A 11 -48.05 -12.68 15.07
N VAL A 12 -46.77 -12.92 14.75
CA VAL A 12 -46.37 -14.01 13.84
C VAL A 12 -46.89 -15.29 14.45
N ALA A 13 -47.82 -15.94 13.74
CA ALA A 13 -48.29 -17.28 14.09
C ALA A 13 -47.08 -18.20 14.33
N PRO A 14 -47.16 -19.15 15.28
CA PRO A 14 -46.08 -20.10 15.53
C PRO A 14 -45.64 -20.74 14.21
N VAL A 15 -44.32 -20.93 14.05
CA VAL A 15 -43.72 -21.66 12.92
C VAL A 15 -44.53 -22.94 12.76
N PRO A 16 -45.15 -23.20 11.59
CA PRO A 16 -45.98 -24.38 11.43
C PRO A 16 -45.11 -25.60 11.76
N GLU A 17 -45.60 -26.47 12.64
CA GLU A 17 -45.07 -27.82 12.88
C GLU A 17 -45.31 -28.68 11.64
N GLY A 18 -44.76 -28.25 10.51
CA GLY A 18 -44.95 -28.80 9.19
C GLY A 18 -43.67 -29.46 8.67
N PRO A 19 -43.79 -30.28 7.62
CA PRO A 19 -42.67 -30.98 7.01
C PRO A 19 -41.59 -29.99 6.56
N THR A 20 -40.33 -30.29 6.86
CA THR A 20 -39.15 -29.54 6.37
C THR A 20 -39.22 -29.34 4.84
N LEU A 21 -38.57 -28.30 4.30
CA LEU A 21 -38.50 -28.10 2.85
C LEU A 21 -38.07 -29.37 2.10
N ALA A 22 -37.14 -30.14 2.66
CA ALA A 22 -36.68 -31.39 2.08
C ALA A 22 -37.79 -32.44 1.95
N ALA A 23 -38.66 -32.56 2.96
CA ALA A 23 -39.83 -33.42 2.90
C ALA A 23 -40.84 -32.88 1.88
N HIS A 24 -41.13 -31.57 1.90
CA HIS A 24 -42.08 -30.99 0.95
C HIS A 24 -41.66 -31.16 -0.52
N VAL A 25 -40.38 -30.95 -0.85
CA VAL A 25 -39.85 -31.18 -2.20
C VAL A 25 -40.01 -32.64 -2.60
N ARG A 26 -39.74 -33.57 -1.68
CA ARG A 26 -39.83 -35.02 -1.93
C ARG A 26 -41.28 -35.46 -2.14
N ASP A 27 -42.18 -35.02 -1.28
CA ASP A 27 -43.59 -35.38 -1.29
C ASP A 27 -44.28 -34.81 -2.53
N TRP A 28 -44.02 -33.53 -2.85
CA TRP A 28 -44.55 -32.90 -4.04
C TRP A 28 -44.08 -33.60 -5.31
N ARG A 29 -42.79 -33.98 -5.37
CA ARG A 29 -42.23 -34.73 -6.49
C ARG A 29 -42.89 -36.12 -6.63
N ALA A 30 -43.13 -36.82 -5.51
CA ALA A 30 -43.78 -38.12 -5.48
C ALA A 30 -45.24 -38.06 -5.95
N VAL A 31 -46.03 -37.09 -5.46
CA VAL A 31 -47.43 -36.86 -5.85
C VAL A 31 -47.56 -36.61 -7.36
N HIS A 32 -46.58 -35.95 -7.97
CA HIS A 32 -46.58 -35.64 -9.40
C HIS A 32 -45.84 -36.69 -10.26
N GLY A 33 -45.39 -37.81 -9.68
CA GLY A 33 -44.69 -38.87 -10.40
C GLY A 33 -43.37 -38.45 -11.05
N LEU A 34 -42.73 -37.39 -10.55
CA LEU A 34 -41.55 -36.79 -11.18
C LEU A 34 -40.26 -37.45 -10.69
N THR A 35 -39.28 -37.60 -11.57
CA THR A 35 -37.90 -37.91 -11.17
C THR A 35 -37.17 -36.65 -10.71
N HIS A 36 -36.00 -36.77 -10.07
CA HIS A 36 -35.15 -35.61 -9.78
C HIS A 36 -34.79 -34.83 -11.05
N GLY A 37 -34.66 -35.51 -12.20
CA GLY A 37 -34.35 -34.89 -13.48
C GLY A 37 -35.51 -34.08 -14.06
N ASP A 38 -36.75 -34.52 -13.82
CA ASP A 38 -37.95 -33.84 -14.33
C ASP A 38 -38.21 -32.55 -13.57
N LEU A 39 -38.12 -32.61 -12.23
CA LEU A 39 -38.23 -31.42 -11.39
C LEU A 39 -37.09 -30.44 -11.66
N ALA A 40 -35.87 -30.94 -11.88
CA ALA A 40 -34.71 -30.12 -12.22
C ALA A 40 -34.90 -29.37 -13.54
N ARG A 41 -35.38 -30.05 -14.59
CA ARG A 41 -35.71 -29.43 -15.89
C ARG A 41 -36.80 -28.38 -15.74
N ARG A 42 -37.85 -28.66 -14.98
CA ARG A 42 -38.96 -27.71 -14.74
C ARG A 42 -38.53 -26.44 -14.02
N LEU A 43 -37.53 -26.53 -13.15
CA LEU A 43 -37.00 -25.42 -12.36
C LEU A 43 -35.73 -24.77 -12.96
N GLY A 44 -35.21 -25.30 -14.07
CA GLY A 44 -33.97 -24.80 -14.69
C GLY A 44 -32.73 -24.99 -13.81
N VAL A 45 -32.65 -26.08 -13.05
CA VAL A 45 -31.50 -26.40 -12.17
C VAL A 45 -30.89 -27.75 -12.54
N ALA A 46 -29.72 -28.08 -11.97
CA ALA A 46 -29.11 -29.40 -12.16
C ALA A 46 -29.86 -30.48 -11.35
N ARG A 47 -29.89 -31.73 -11.85
CA ARG A 47 -30.45 -32.89 -11.14
C ARG A 47 -29.91 -33.04 -9.72
N THR A 48 -28.60 -32.80 -9.56
CA THR A 48 -27.91 -32.88 -8.27
C THR A 48 -28.39 -31.80 -7.29
N THR A 49 -28.86 -30.65 -7.78
CA THR A 49 -29.42 -29.57 -6.97
C THR A 49 -30.72 -30.01 -6.29
N VAL A 50 -31.63 -30.65 -7.03
CA VAL A 50 -32.89 -31.20 -6.46
C VAL A 50 -32.59 -32.29 -5.43
N ARG A 51 -31.69 -33.22 -5.75
CA ARG A 51 -31.24 -34.25 -4.80
C ARG A 51 -30.68 -33.63 -3.52
N ASN A 52 -29.89 -32.57 -3.63
CA ASN A 52 -29.34 -31.88 -2.46
C ASN A 52 -30.43 -31.23 -1.61
N TRP A 53 -31.49 -30.69 -2.20
CA TRP A 53 -32.63 -30.14 -1.46
C TRP A 53 -33.36 -31.21 -0.65
N GLU A 54 -33.62 -32.38 -1.23
CA GLU A 54 -34.23 -33.52 -0.53
C GLU A 54 -33.33 -34.12 0.56
N LEU A 55 -32.02 -33.85 0.52
CA LEU A 55 -31.06 -34.18 1.58
C LEU A 55 -30.91 -33.06 2.63
N GLY A 56 -31.78 -32.05 2.60
CA GLY A 56 -31.78 -30.94 3.57
C GLY A 56 -30.80 -29.81 3.26
N ARG A 57 -30.25 -29.74 2.04
CA ARG A 57 -29.49 -28.55 1.60
C ARG A 57 -30.46 -27.44 1.20
N ARG A 58 -30.31 -26.27 1.80
CA ARG A 58 -31.16 -25.11 1.49
C ARG A 58 -30.93 -24.60 0.06
N PRO A 59 -31.99 -24.29 -0.72
CA PRO A 59 -31.88 -23.64 -2.02
C PRO A 59 -31.36 -22.20 -1.93
N GLN A 60 -30.72 -21.72 -3.00
CA GLN A 60 -30.39 -20.30 -3.15
C GLN A 60 -31.68 -19.46 -3.25
N PRO A 61 -31.67 -18.14 -2.94
CA PRO A 61 -32.89 -17.32 -2.93
C PRO A 61 -33.72 -17.37 -4.22
N LEU A 62 -33.06 -17.35 -5.39
CA LEU A 62 -33.75 -17.44 -6.67
C LEU A 62 -34.43 -18.80 -6.87
N GLN A 63 -33.78 -19.88 -6.39
CA GLN A 63 -34.32 -21.23 -6.43
C GLN A 63 -35.45 -21.39 -5.40
N LEU A 64 -35.31 -20.75 -4.24
CA LEU A 64 -36.35 -20.74 -3.21
C LEU A 64 -37.59 -19.98 -3.69
N ALA A 65 -37.43 -18.86 -4.39
CA ALA A 65 -38.54 -18.16 -5.04
C ALA A 65 -39.19 -18.98 -6.16
N ALA A 66 -38.40 -19.78 -6.89
CA ALA A 66 -38.94 -20.72 -7.88
C ALA A 66 -39.76 -21.83 -7.22
N LEU A 67 -39.26 -22.39 -6.11
CA LEU A 67 -39.98 -23.39 -5.31
C LEU A 67 -41.22 -22.80 -4.63
N ALA A 68 -41.15 -21.57 -4.12
CA ALA A 68 -42.30 -20.88 -3.53
C ALA A 68 -43.44 -20.73 -4.54
N ARG A 69 -43.12 -20.27 -5.77
CA ARG A 69 -44.10 -20.22 -6.86
C ARG A 69 -44.63 -21.60 -7.24
N LEU A 70 -43.78 -22.63 -7.22
CA LEU A 70 -44.18 -24.00 -7.53
C LEU A 70 -45.17 -24.56 -6.48
N PHE A 71 -44.95 -24.25 -5.21
CA PHE A 71 -45.74 -24.73 -4.08
C PHE A 71 -46.90 -23.80 -3.69
N GLY A 72 -47.04 -22.66 -4.36
CA GLY A 72 -48.05 -21.64 -4.01
C GLY A 72 -47.77 -20.94 -2.68
N TRP A 73 -46.53 -20.91 -2.23
CA TRP A 73 -46.12 -20.24 -0.99
C TRP A 73 -45.78 -18.77 -1.22
N ASP A 74 -46.06 -17.95 -0.21
CA ASP A 74 -45.45 -16.63 -0.13
C ASP A 74 -43.96 -16.73 0.26
N ASP A 75 -43.25 -15.61 0.07
CA ASP A 75 -41.81 -15.51 0.29
C ASP A 75 -41.41 -15.76 1.75
N LEU A 76 -42.30 -15.47 2.72
CA LEU A 76 -42.05 -15.66 4.15
C LEU A 76 -42.21 -17.13 4.53
N THR A 77 -43.27 -17.80 4.08
CA THR A 77 -43.50 -19.23 4.29
C THR A 77 -42.35 -20.04 3.71
N ALA A 78 -41.94 -19.76 2.47
CA ALA A 78 -40.85 -20.48 1.82
C ALA A 78 -39.53 -20.36 2.60
N ARG A 79 -39.26 -19.20 3.21
CA ARG A 79 -38.07 -18.99 4.04
C ARG A 79 -38.12 -19.73 5.37
N ALA A 80 -39.29 -19.74 6.02
CA ALA A 80 -39.51 -20.43 7.28
C ALA A 80 -39.28 -21.95 7.12
N VAL A 81 -39.93 -22.55 6.11
CA VAL A 81 -39.86 -24.00 5.84
C VAL A 81 -38.46 -24.45 5.36
N ALA A 82 -37.72 -23.55 4.70
CA ALA A 82 -36.35 -23.81 4.25
C ALA A 82 -35.29 -23.84 5.37
N GLY A 83 -35.63 -23.43 6.60
CA GLY A 83 -34.73 -23.42 7.74
C GLY A 83 -33.64 -22.32 7.69
N GLU A 84 -32.73 -22.35 8.67
CA GLU A 84 -31.63 -21.40 8.81
C GLU A 84 -30.53 -21.64 7.75
N ASP A 85 -29.94 -20.55 7.22
CA ASP A 85 -29.00 -20.61 6.09
C ASP A 85 -27.59 -20.99 6.53
N ARG A 86 -26.95 -22.00 5.90
CA ARG A 86 -25.57 -22.43 6.27
C ARG A 86 -24.46 -21.42 5.92
N VAL A 87 -24.75 -20.44 5.06
CA VAL A 87 -23.76 -19.43 4.60
C VAL A 87 -24.13 -18.02 5.07
N ARG A 88 -25.26 -17.87 5.77
CA ARG A 88 -25.74 -16.56 6.19
C ARG A 88 -25.83 -16.51 7.70
N THR A 89 -25.12 -15.55 8.27
CA THR A 89 -25.41 -15.06 9.61
C THR A 89 -26.89 -14.69 9.71
N GLU A 90 -27.45 -14.66 10.93
CA GLU A 90 -28.80 -14.16 11.17
C GLU A 90 -29.07 -12.80 10.48
N ARG A 91 -28.02 -11.97 10.36
CA ARG A 91 -28.04 -10.65 9.71
C ARG A 91 -28.18 -10.68 8.19
N THR A 92 -27.84 -11.78 7.53
CA THR A 92 -27.84 -11.88 6.06
C THR A 92 -28.95 -12.77 5.49
N SER A 93 -29.69 -13.48 6.34
CA SER A 93 -30.72 -14.48 5.96
C SER A 93 -32.08 -13.88 5.55
N GLY A 94 -32.30 -12.58 5.79
CA GLY A 94 -33.58 -11.91 5.52
C GLY A 94 -34.68 -12.17 6.56
N GLY A 95 -34.37 -12.86 7.67
CA GLY A 95 -35.28 -13.05 8.79
C GLY A 95 -35.39 -11.83 9.73
N ARG A 96 -36.01 -12.01 10.91
CA ARG A 96 -36.23 -10.94 11.91
C ARG A 96 -34.96 -10.16 12.25
N HIS A 97 -33.83 -10.85 12.31
CA HIS A 97 -32.51 -10.31 12.68
C HIS A 97 -31.68 -9.82 11.49
N ALA A 98 -32.24 -9.83 10.28
CA ALA A 98 -31.54 -9.35 9.09
C ALA A 98 -31.20 -7.86 9.22
N SER A 99 -30.05 -7.44 8.70
CA SER A 99 -29.76 -6.02 8.63
C SER A 99 -30.73 -5.30 7.69
N PRO A 100 -31.03 -4.01 7.92
CA PRO A 100 -31.85 -3.22 7.01
C PRO A 100 -31.35 -3.29 5.56
N LEU A 101 -30.03 -3.22 5.35
CA LEU A 101 -29.41 -3.36 4.03
C LEU A 101 -29.69 -4.71 3.36
N CYS A 102 -29.64 -5.81 4.12
CA CYS A 102 -29.97 -7.14 3.62
C CYS A 102 -31.45 -7.24 3.20
N ARG A 103 -32.36 -6.68 4.01
CA ARG A 103 -33.79 -6.62 3.68
C ARG A 103 -34.04 -5.84 2.39
N ALA A 104 -33.42 -4.66 2.25
CA ALA A 104 -33.53 -3.86 1.03
C ALA A 104 -33.01 -4.61 -0.21
N ARG A 105 -31.86 -5.30 -0.10
CA ARG A 105 -31.33 -6.14 -1.19
C ARG A 105 -32.32 -7.24 -1.59
N LEU A 106 -32.90 -7.92 -0.61
CA LEU A 106 -33.83 -9.02 -0.86
C LEU A 106 -35.16 -8.54 -1.43
N ALA A 107 -35.68 -7.40 -0.97
CA ALA A 107 -36.86 -6.75 -1.54
C ALA A 107 -36.65 -6.34 -3.01
N ALA A 108 -35.42 -5.94 -3.37
CA ALA A 108 -35.04 -5.69 -4.76
C ALA A 108 -34.84 -6.98 -5.59
N GLY A 109 -35.00 -8.17 -4.99
CA GLY A 109 -34.83 -9.47 -5.65
C GLY A 109 -33.38 -9.81 -6.01
N LEU A 110 -32.40 -9.22 -5.31
CA LEU A 110 -30.99 -9.31 -5.68
C LEU A 110 -30.19 -10.27 -4.78
N THR A 111 -29.24 -10.97 -5.40
CA THR A 111 -28.17 -11.67 -4.69
C THR A 111 -27.02 -10.73 -4.35
N MET A 112 -26.21 -11.06 -3.34
CA MET A 112 -25.00 -10.28 -3.03
C MET A 112 -24.06 -10.19 -4.24
N THR A 113 -23.97 -11.25 -5.05
CA THR A 113 -23.16 -11.27 -6.28
C THR A 113 -23.69 -10.31 -7.34
N GLN A 114 -25.02 -10.23 -7.52
CA GLN A 114 -25.61 -9.26 -8.44
C GLN A 114 -25.41 -7.82 -7.98
N VAL A 115 -25.57 -7.53 -6.68
CA VAL A 115 -25.24 -6.21 -6.13
C VAL A 115 -23.77 -5.89 -6.35
N ALA A 116 -22.88 -6.82 -6.01
CA ALA A 116 -21.44 -6.66 -6.14
C ALA A 116 -21.03 -6.31 -7.58
N ASN A 117 -21.52 -7.07 -8.56
CA ASN A 117 -21.23 -6.82 -9.97
C ASN A 117 -21.76 -5.45 -10.44
N ARG A 118 -22.95 -5.05 -10.00
CA ARG A 118 -23.56 -3.77 -10.42
C ARG A 118 -22.96 -2.54 -9.73
N VAL A 119 -22.36 -2.72 -8.55
CA VAL A 119 -21.67 -1.66 -7.79
C VAL A 119 -20.18 -1.61 -8.13
N GLY A 120 -19.60 -2.68 -8.71
CA GLY A 120 -18.18 -2.77 -9.04
C GLY A 120 -17.30 -3.26 -7.88
N VAL A 121 -17.86 -4.10 -6.99
CA VAL A 121 -17.15 -4.66 -5.83
C VAL A 121 -17.23 -6.19 -5.81
N THR A 122 -16.62 -6.82 -4.80
CA THR A 122 -16.72 -8.28 -4.62
C THR A 122 -17.93 -8.66 -3.76
N PRO A 123 -18.49 -9.88 -3.90
CA PRO A 123 -19.60 -10.36 -3.06
C PRO A 123 -19.25 -10.36 -1.56
N ALA A 124 -17.98 -10.59 -1.22
CA ALA A 124 -17.49 -10.50 0.15
C ALA A 124 -17.58 -9.08 0.74
N SER A 125 -17.49 -8.04 -0.10
CA SER A 125 -17.71 -6.65 0.36
C SER A 125 -19.16 -6.40 0.72
N VAL A 126 -20.11 -6.86 -0.11
CA VAL A 126 -21.55 -6.77 0.20
C VAL A 126 -21.90 -7.54 1.47
N SER A 127 -21.35 -8.75 1.64
CA SER A 127 -21.51 -9.52 2.88
C SER A 127 -21.00 -8.76 4.11
N ARG A 128 -19.82 -8.14 4.03
CA ARG A 128 -19.30 -7.31 5.15
C ARG A 128 -20.17 -6.10 5.45
N TRP A 129 -20.80 -5.50 4.45
CA TRP A 129 -21.74 -4.40 4.63
C TRP A 129 -22.99 -4.88 5.38
N GLU A 130 -23.60 -5.96 4.93
CA GLU A 130 -24.83 -6.50 5.53
C GLU A 130 -24.61 -7.08 6.93
N ASN A 131 -23.42 -7.60 7.22
CA ASN A 131 -23.05 -8.06 8.54
C ASN A 131 -22.72 -6.93 9.52
N GLY A 132 -22.71 -5.68 9.08
CA GLY A 132 -22.29 -4.56 9.91
C GLY A 132 -20.78 -4.54 10.19
N CYS A 133 -19.98 -5.36 9.51
CA CYS A 133 -18.52 -5.37 9.71
C CYS A 133 -17.85 -4.12 9.13
N ARG A 134 -18.47 -3.46 8.16
CA ARG A 134 -17.92 -2.29 7.46
C ARG A 134 -19.02 -1.52 6.73
N ARG A 135 -18.99 -0.19 6.76
CA ARG A 135 -19.85 0.65 5.91
C ARG A 135 -19.32 0.75 4.46
N PRO A 136 -20.20 0.82 3.42
CA PRO A 136 -19.78 1.14 2.05
C PRO A 136 -19.06 2.50 1.99
N SER A 137 -17.97 2.60 1.21
CA SER A 137 -17.31 3.90 0.98
C SER A 137 -18.27 4.88 0.29
N PRO A 138 -18.13 6.20 0.55
CA PRO A 138 -18.96 7.23 -0.09
C PRO A 138 -19.06 7.08 -1.61
N GLU A 139 -17.97 6.69 -2.29
CA GLU A 139 -17.92 6.45 -3.73
C GLU A 139 -18.90 5.36 -4.23
N HIS A 140 -19.18 4.34 -3.42
CA HIS A 140 -20.04 3.22 -3.79
C HIS A 140 -21.51 3.46 -3.40
N ARG A 141 -21.80 4.45 -2.52
CA ARG A 141 -23.17 4.69 -2.01
C ARG A 141 -24.15 5.07 -3.12
N PRO A 142 -23.84 5.97 -4.08
CA PRO A 142 -24.77 6.29 -5.17
C PRO A 142 -25.11 5.08 -6.04
N ALA A 143 -24.12 4.26 -6.38
CA ALA A 143 -24.33 3.04 -7.16
C ALA A 143 -25.15 2.02 -6.38
N LEU A 144 -24.89 1.86 -5.08
CA LEU A 144 -25.65 0.96 -4.20
C LEU A 144 -27.12 1.40 -4.07
N ALA A 145 -27.38 2.70 -3.84
CA ALA A 145 -28.74 3.25 -3.77
C ALA A 145 -29.54 2.96 -5.05
N ARG A 146 -28.94 3.24 -6.22
CA ARG A 146 -29.53 2.95 -7.54
C ARG A 146 -29.81 1.46 -7.75
N VAL A 147 -28.90 0.58 -7.34
CA VAL A 147 -29.08 -0.88 -7.46
C VAL A 147 -30.19 -1.40 -6.56
N LEU A 148 -30.30 -0.86 -5.35
CA LEU A 148 -31.34 -1.21 -4.38
C LEU A 148 -32.68 -0.51 -4.64
N ARG A 149 -32.72 0.47 -5.56
CA ARG A 149 -33.89 1.29 -5.89
C ARG A 149 -34.43 2.08 -4.68
N VAL A 150 -33.52 2.65 -3.90
CA VAL A 150 -33.84 3.50 -2.76
C VAL A 150 -33.23 4.90 -2.97
N ALA A 151 -33.83 5.91 -2.36
CA ALA A 151 -33.26 7.26 -2.33
C ALA A 151 -31.95 7.28 -1.50
N PRO A 152 -31.03 8.22 -1.75
CA PRO A 152 -29.78 8.34 -0.97
C PRO A 152 -30.01 8.45 0.54
N GLU A 153 -31.03 9.21 0.95
CA GLU A 153 -31.38 9.44 2.36
C GLU A 153 -31.90 8.15 3.01
N GLN A 154 -32.66 7.36 2.26
CA GLN A 154 -33.12 6.04 2.70
C GLN A 154 -31.94 5.08 2.85
N LEU A 155 -30.95 5.12 1.94
CA LEU A 155 -29.74 4.31 2.08
C LEU A 155 -28.96 4.66 3.34
N ASP A 156 -28.90 5.92 3.75
CA ASP A 156 -28.23 6.30 4.99
C ASP A 156 -28.93 5.71 6.23
N GLY A 157 -30.27 5.72 6.27
CA GLY A 157 -31.03 5.01 7.31
C GLY A 157 -30.80 3.50 7.30
N LEU A 158 -30.63 2.87 6.13
CA LEU A 158 -30.28 1.44 6.05
C LEU A 158 -28.88 1.11 6.60
N LEU A 159 -28.01 2.12 6.72
CA LEU A 159 -26.62 1.99 7.16
C LEU A 159 -26.39 2.50 8.59
N GLU A 160 -27.42 3.00 9.28
CA GLU A 160 -27.32 3.63 10.60
C GLU A 160 -26.71 2.69 11.67
N ASP A 161 -27.13 1.42 11.67
CA ASP A 161 -26.59 0.38 12.56
C ASP A 161 -25.19 -0.14 12.15
N THR A 162 -24.58 0.43 11.11
CA THR A 162 -23.26 0.00 10.62
C THR A 162 -22.18 0.92 11.17
N PRO A 163 -21.21 0.40 11.95
CA PRO A 163 -20.16 1.23 12.53
C PRO A 163 -19.40 2.01 11.46
N ALA A 164 -19.02 3.24 11.82
CA ALA A 164 -18.21 4.13 11.00
C ALA A 164 -16.97 3.39 10.49
N GLY A 165 -16.77 3.44 9.17
CA GLY A 165 -15.64 2.79 8.53
C GLY A 165 -14.42 3.69 8.45
N ARG A 166 -13.31 3.14 7.93
CA ARG A 166 -12.09 3.88 7.53
C ARG A 166 -12.30 5.07 6.57
N TRP A 167 -13.52 5.29 6.11
CA TRP A 167 -13.90 6.31 5.15
C TRP A 167 -14.73 7.44 5.75
N ASP A 168 -15.36 7.19 6.90
CA ASP A 168 -16.21 8.15 7.63
C ASP A 168 -15.38 9.05 8.55
N GLY A 169 -14.08 9.12 8.31
CA GLY A 169 -13.12 9.78 9.16
C GLY A 169 -12.39 10.96 8.51
N ALA A 170 -11.48 11.58 9.23
CA ALA A 170 -10.70 12.70 8.73
C ALA A 170 -9.35 12.25 8.13
N ALA A 171 -8.97 12.86 7.00
CA ALA A 171 -7.61 12.72 6.50
C ALA A 171 -6.72 13.69 7.28
N LEU A 172 -5.74 13.18 8.02
CA LEU A 172 -4.86 13.99 8.87
C LEU A 172 -3.40 13.91 8.40
N PRO A 173 -3.04 14.45 7.23
CA PRO A 173 -1.66 14.43 6.72
C PRO A 173 -0.67 15.21 7.61
N GLY A 174 -1.14 16.07 8.51
CA GLY A 174 -0.33 16.75 9.54
C GLY A 174 -0.12 15.93 10.82
N LEU A 175 -0.79 14.79 10.99
CA LEU A 175 -0.78 14.01 12.25
C LEU A 175 0.64 13.59 12.67
N GLY A 176 1.53 13.29 11.73
CA GLY A 176 2.91 12.92 12.05
C GLY A 176 3.75 14.08 12.60
N ALA A 177 3.39 15.32 12.32
CA ALA A 177 4.01 16.49 12.94
C ALA A 177 3.48 16.71 14.36
N LEU A 178 2.15 16.62 14.55
CA LEU A 178 1.52 16.72 15.87
C LEU A 178 2.06 15.68 16.85
N ARG A 179 2.16 14.41 16.41
CA ARG A 179 2.77 13.35 17.20
C ARG A 179 4.19 13.67 17.67
N ARG A 180 5.03 14.19 16.76
CA ARG A 180 6.42 14.53 17.08
C ARG A 180 6.51 15.73 18.01
N ALA A 181 5.66 16.73 17.83
CA ALA A 181 5.58 17.90 18.69
C ALA A 181 5.17 17.50 20.13
N ALA A 182 4.32 16.49 20.27
CA ALA A 182 3.97 15.88 21.55
C ALA A 182 5.05 14.92 22.10
N GLY A 183 6.20 14.76 21.42
CA GLY A 183 7.32 13.94 21.89
C GLY A 183 7.20 12.43 21.64
N TRP A 184 6.13 11.97 21.00
CA TRP A 184 5.88 10.54 20.81
C TRP A 184 6.66 9.94 19.64
N THR A 185 7.22 8.74 19.84
CA THR A 185 7.61 7.90 18.70
C THR A 185 6.37 7.33 18.00
N GLN A 186 6.51 6.91 16.75
CA GLN A 186 5.40 6.27 16.03
C GLN A 186 4.95 4.95 16.70
N ARG A 187 5.86 4.23 17.36
CA ARG A 187 5.55 2.98 18.06
C ARG A 187 4.72 3.25 19.32
N GLU A 188 5.14 4.21 20.14
CA GLU A 188 4.41 4.57 21.37
C GLU A 188 3.03 5.11 21.03
N PHE A 189 2.92 5.99 20.02
CA PHE A 189 1.63 6.50 19.57
C PHE A 189 0.70 5.38 19.08
N ALA A 190 1.23 4.44 18.29
CA ALA A 190 0.46 3.32 17.81
C ALA A 190 -0.05 2.43 18.96
N LEU A 191 0.78 2.22 20.00
CA LEU A 191 0.39 1.48 21.19
C LEU A 191 -0.70 2.22 21.99
N ALA A 192 -0.54 3.52 22.23
CA ALA A 192 -1.51 4.34 22.97
C ALA A 192 -2.88 4.39 22.28
N VAL A 193 -2.91 4.45 20.95
CA VAL A 193 -4.17 4.48 20.18
C VAL A 193 -4.75 3.06 19.95
N GLY A 194 -3.95 2.01 20.18
CA GLY A 194 -4.34 0.62 19.97
C GLY A 194 -4.39 0.22 18.49
N ILE A 195 -3.42 0.67 17.70
CA ILE A 195 -3.32 0.40 16.26
C ILE A 195 -1.96 -0.18 15.86
N GLY A 196 -1.89 -0.80 14.68
CA GLY A 196 -0.62 -1.25 14.11
C GLY A 196 0.24 -0.10 13.55
N SER A 197 1.56 -0.28 13.52
CA SER A 197 2.53 0.71 12.99
C SER A 197 2.27 1.12 11.54
N THR A 198 1.80 0.19 10.70
CA THR A 198 1.43 0.48 9.31
C THR A 198 0.20 1.38 9.23
N THR A 199 -0.77 1.23 10.13
CA THR A 199 -1.96 2.08 10.22
C THR A 199 -1.58 3.49 10.63
N ALA A 200 -0.77 3.63 11.70
CA ALA A 200 -0.24 4.91 12.13
C ALA A 200 0.50 5.64 10.98
N HIS A 201 1.39 4.94 10.27
CA HIS A 201 2.07 5.50 9.11
C HIS A 201 1.09 5.94 8.00
N ARG A 202 0.06 5.16 7.68
CA ARG A 202 -0.92 5.52 6.63
C ARG A 202 -1.74 6.75 7.03
N TRP A 203 -2.14 6.85 8.29
CA TRP A 203 -2.85 8.00 8.83
C TRP A 203 -1.98 9.27 8.77
N GLU A 204 -0.75 9.19 9.28
CA GLU A 204 0.21 10.31 9.31
C GLU A 204 0.59 10.85 7.92
N ASN A 205 0.40 10.07 6.85
CA ASN A 205 0.69 10.51 5.48
C ASN A 205 -0.59 10.78 4.67
N GLY A 206 -1.76 10.84 5.33
CA GLY A 206 -3.05 11.08 4.67
C GLY A 206 -3.48 10.00 3.67
N ARG A 207 -2.78 8.84 3.63
CA ARG A 207 -3.10 7.73 2.71
C ARG A 207 -4.37 7.00 3.10
N THR A 208 -4.78 7.11 4.36
CA THR A 208 -6.04 6.59 4.87
C THR A 208 -6.55 7.52 5.95
N ARG A 209 -7.86 7.69 6.02
CA ARG A 209 -8.51 8.54 7.03
C ARG A 209 -8.44 7.87 8.41
N VAL A 210 -8.35 8.69 9.44
CA VAL A 210 -8.55 8.29 10.85
C VAL A 210 -10.06 8.17 11.05
N PRO A 211 -10.60 6.95 11.33
CA PRO A 211 -12.02 6.75 11.59
C PRO A 211 -12.57 7.69 12.67
N GLU A 212 -13.84 8.07 12.56
CA GLU A 212 -14.51 8.98 13.49
C GLU A 212 -14.48 8.46 14.94
N ASP A 213 -14.74 7.17 15.14
CA ASP A 213 -14.66 6.47 16.44
C ASP A 213 -13.26 6.46 17.06
N ARG A 214 -12.23 6.87 16.30
CA ARG A 214 -10.83 6.93 16.73
C ARG A 214 -10.31 8.34 16.90
N LEU A 215 -11.05 9.37 16.48
CA LEU A 215 -10.59 10.75 16.59
C LEU A 215 -10.39 11.17 18.05
N GLU A 216 -11.31 10.80 18.93
CA GLU A 216 -11.21 11.10 20.37
C GLU A 216 -9.94 10.52 20.98
N ARG A 217 -9.69 9.23 20.78
CA ARG A 217 -8.48 8.56 21.32
C ARG A 217 -7.19 9.11 20.73
N VAL A 218 -7.19 9.51 19.45
CA VAL A 218 -6.01 10.16 18.84
C VAL A 218 -5.79 11.55 19.42
N ALA A 219 -6.86 12.31 19.65
CA ALA A 219 -6.78 13.65 20.25
C ALA A 219 -6.28 13.57 21.69
N GLU A 220 -6.83 12.66 22.49
CA GLU A 220 -6.41 12.36 23.87
C GLU A 220 -4.93 11.99 23.96
N ALA A 221 -4.46 11.07 23.09
CA ALA A 221 -3.05 10.66 23.06
C ALA A 221 -2.08 11.81 22.74
N LEU A 222 -2.57 12.87 22.07
CA LEU A 222 -1.79 14.05 21.71
C LEU A 222 -2.03 15.25 22.64
N GLY A 223 -2.90 15.12 23.64
CA GLY A 223 -3.30 16.22 24.52
C GLY A 223 -4.06 17.34 23.79
N LEU A 224 -4.88 16.97 22.80
CA LEU A 224 -5.69 17.88 21.99
C LEU A 224 -7.17 17.56 22.16
N THR A 225 -8.03 18.53 21.86
CA THR A 225 -9.45 18.28 21.59
C THR A 225 -9.64 17.72 20.17
N PRO A 226 -10.75 17.00 19.89
CA PRO A 226 -11.04 16.52 18.52
C PRO A 226 -11.10 17.66 17.49
N ALA A 227 -11.63 18.83 17.85
CA ALA A 227 -11.68 20.00 16.97
C ALA A 227 -10.27 20.51 16.61
N GLU A 228 -9.39 20.67 17.59
CA GLU A 228 -7.99 21.10 17.36
C GLU A 228 -7.20 20.07 16.55
N LEU A 229 -7.44 18.77 16.78
CA LEU A 229 -6.84 17.70 15.99
C LEU A 229 -7.23 17.81 14.52
N LEU A 230 -8.52 18.05 14.23
CA LEU A 230 -9.03 18.18 12.87
C LEU A 230 -8.42 19.41 12.19
N GLU A 231 -8.45 20.56 12.86
CA GLU A 231 -7.91 21.83 12.34
C GLU A 231 -6.41 21.72 12.04
N ARG A 232 -5.62 21.30 13.04
CA ARG A 232 -4.15 21.25 12.92
C ARG A 232 -3.66 20.07 12.11
N GLY A 233 -4.40 18.96 12.10
CA GLY A 233 -4.05 17.72 11.42
C GLY A 233 -4.43 17.71 9.94
N ALA A 234 -5.42 18.49 9.52
CA ALA A 234 -5.85 18.60 8.12
C ALA A 234 -4.76 19.21 7.23
N THR A 235 -3.98 20.15 7.76
CA THR A 235 -2.90 20.79 7.02
C THR A 235 -1.73 19.83 6.85
N PRO A 236 -1.34 19.45 5.62
CA PRO A 236 -0.11 18.71 5.40
C PRO A 236 1.04 19.59 5.87
N VAL A 237 1.73 19.18 6.93
CA VAL A 237 3.04 19.76 7.20
C VAL A 237 3.95 19.22 6.11
N ALA A 238 4.17 20.03 5.07
CA ALA A 238 5.23 19.80 4.11
C ALA A 238 6.45 19.41 4.94
N ARG A 239 6.95 18.18 4.77
CA ARG A 239 8.14 17.77 5.51
C ARG A 239 9.16 18.86 5.24
N ALA A 240 9.55 19.58 6.29
CA ALA A 240 10.75 20.42 6.27
C ALA A 240 12.03 19.57 6.07
N ASP A 241 11.89 18.30 5.66
CA ASP A 241 12.84 17.65 4.78
C ASP A 241 12.80 18.41 3.45
N SER A 242 13.48 19.56 3.38
CA SER A 242 13.89 20.17 2.12
C SER A 242 14.24 19.03 1.17
N ILE A 243 13.61 18.95 -0.02
CA ILE A 243 13.92 17.91 -1.01
C ILE A 243 15.44 17.73 -0.95
N PRO A 244 15.93 16.53 -0.57
CA PRO A 244 17.34 16.42 -0.24
C PRO A 244 18.19 16.92 -1.39
N ALA A 245 19.32 17.56 -1.12
CA ALA A 245 20.05 18.31 -2.15
C ALA A 245 20.30 17.48 -3.42
N LEU A 246 20.68 16.20 -3.30
CA LEU A 246 20.82 15.29 -4.44
C LEU A 246 19.51 15.01 -5.19
N ALA A 247 18.39 14.88 -4.49
CA ALA A 247 17.08 14.70 -5.11
C ALA A 247 16.66 15.97 -5.88
N ARG A 248 16.98 17.18 -5.39
CA ARG A 248 16.73 18.43 -6.14
C ARG A 248 17.53 18.49 -7.42
N LEU A 249 18.82 18.12 -7.37
CA LEU A 249 19.66 18.09 -8.56
C LEU A 249 19.11 17.11 -9.61
N ARG A 250 18.63 15.95 -9.16
CA ARG A 250 17.97 14.97 -10.04
C ARG A 250 16.69 15.52 -10.66
N THR A 251 15.80 16.11 -9.86
CA THR A 251 14.53 16.66 -10.38
C THR A 251 14.76 17.86 -11.29
N ALA A 252 15.74 18.71 -10.99
CA ALA A 252 16.14 19.83 -11.85
C ALA A 252 16.77 19.36 -13.17
N ALA A 253 17.27 18.13 -13.23
CA ALA A 253 17.71 17.47 -14.45
C ALA A 253 16.56 16.73 -15.18
N GLY A 254 15.31 16.81 -14.67
CA GLY A 254 14.14 16.18 -15.27
C GLY A 254 14.07 14.66 -15.13
N MET A 255 14.83 14.07 -14.19
CA MET A 255 14.98 12.60 -14.12
C MET A 255 14.16 11.98 -12.97
N SER A 256 13.59 10.82 -13.22
CA SER A 256 13.07 9.93 -12.18
C SER A 256 14.22 9.21 -11.42
N GLN A 257 13.91 8.65 -10.25
CA GLN A 257 14.88 7.82 -9.51
C GLN A 257 15.29 6.57 -10.29
N GLN A 258 14.39 6.03 -11.13
CA GLN A 258 14.67 4.84 -11.95
C GLN A 258 15.68 5.15 -13.05
N GLU A 259 15.44 6.21 -13.82
CA GLU A 259 16.33 6.64 -14.91
C GLU A 259 17.71 7.03 -14.38
N ALA A 260 17.77 7.84 -13.32
CA ALA A 260 19.02 8.26 -12.72
C ALA A 260 19.83 7.05 -12.19
N ALA A 261 19.17 6.08 -11.55
CA ALA A 261 19.83 4.89 -11.04
C ALA A 261 20.39 4.01 -12.19
N HIS A 262 19.62 3.87 -13.28
CA HIS A 262 20.04 3.16 -14.48
C HIS A 262 21.29 3.79 -15.11
N HIS A 263 21.28 5.10 -15.37
CA HIS A 263 22.41 5.80 -15.98
C HIS A 263 23.67 5.83 -15.11
N VAL A 264 23.51 5.82 -13.78
CA VAL A 264 24.64 5.75 -12.84
C VAL A 264 25.16 4.32 -12.66
N GLY A 265 24.37 3.30 -13.01
CA GLY A 265 24.71 1.89 -12.83
C GLY A 265 24.55 1.41 -11.39
N ILE A 266 23.56 1.93 -10.65
CA ILE A 266 23.27 1.54 -9.26
C ILE A 266 21.79 1.16 -9.10
N SER A 267 21.44 0.48 -8.00
CA SER A 267 20.01 0.21 -7.71
C SER A 267 19.25 1.48 -7.31
N VAL A 268 17.95 1.53 -7.63
CA VAL A 268 17.02 2.60 -7.18
C VAL A 268 17.05 2.76 -5.66
N ARG A 269 17.15 1.65 -4.93
CA ARG A 269 17.28 1.63 -3.46
C ARG A 269 18.58 2.30 -2.99
N THR A 270 19.69 2.09 -3.69
CA THR A 270 20.98 2.74 -3.40
C THR A 270 20.86 4.25 -3.61
N LEU A 271 20.31 4.68 -4.75
CA LEU A 271 20.11 6.10 -5.04
C LEU A 271 19.21 6.77 -3.99
N ARG A 272 18.09 6.13 -3.62
CA ARG A 272 17.20 6.63 -2.56
C ARG A 272 17.91 6.77 -1.20
N ARG A 273 18.82 5.86 -0.86
CA ARG A 273 19.64 5.97 0.37
C ARG A 273 20.64 7.13 0.28
N TYR A 274 21.18 7.42 -0.90
CA TYR A 274 22.00 8.62 -1.13
C TYR A 274 21.18 9.90 -0.94
N GLU A 275 20.01 9.97 -1.57
CA GLU A 275 19.12 11.13 -1.47
C GLU A 275 18.70 11.38 -0.02
N HIS A 276 18.32 10.36 0.74
CA HIS A 276 17.95 10.57 2.16
C HIS A 276 19.14 10.71 3.13
N GLY A 277 20.39 10.82 2.63
CA GLY A 277 21.58 10.94 3.48
C GLY A 277 21.90 9.72 4.34
N ARG A 278 21.19 8.59 4.15
CA ARG A 278 21.39 7.34 4.89
C ARG A 278 22.65 6.59 4.43
N ARG A 279 23.18 6.94 3.27
CA ARG A 279 24.46 6.47 2.74
C ARG A 279 25.10 7.61 1.94
N ARG A 280 26.41 7.76 2.02
CA ARG A 280 27.14 8.72 1.18
C ARG A 280 27.55 8.05 -0.14
N PRO A 281 27.42 8.70 -1.30
CA PRO A 281 28.01 8.20 -2.53
C PRO A 281 29.55 8.26 -2.44
N GLY A 282 30.23 7.32 -3.08
CA GLY A 282 31.67 7.45 -3.33
C GLY A 282 31.94 8.45 -4.46
N LEU A 283 33.17 8.91 -4.64
CA LEU A 283 33.48 9.93 -5.66
C LEU A 283 33.20 9.42 -7.09
N ALA A 284 33.37 8.12 -7.38
CA ALA A 284 32.98 7.52 -8.66
C ALA A 284 31.47 7.65 -8.95
N ALA A 285 30.63 7.28 -7.97
CA ALA A 285 29.18 7.44 -8.07
C ALA A 285 28.82 8.92 -8.20
N ALA A 286 29.47 9.81 -7.45
CA ALA A 286 29.25 11.25 -7.53
C ALA A 286 29.65 11.85 -8.90
N ARG A 287 30.73 11.36 -9.54
CA ARG A 287 31.10 11.74 -10.91
C ARG A 287 30.06 11.30 -11.94
N SER A 288 29.54 10.07 -11.82
CA SER A 288 28.46 9.60 -12.67
C SER A 288 27.18 10.40 -12.45
N LEU A 289 26.82 10.70 -11.20
CA LEU A 289 25.69 11.58 -10.86
C LEU A 289 25.88 12.99 -11.44
N ALA A 290 27.06 13.59 -11.35
CA ALA A 290 27.35 14.90 -11.93
C ALA A 290 27.18 14.95 -13.45
N ARG A 291 27.68 13.92 -14.16
CA ARG A 291 27.46 13.78 -15.61
C ARG A 291 25.99 13.58 -15.94
N CYS A 292 25.32 12.68 -15.21
CA CYS A 292 23.91 12.35 -15.39
C CYS A 292 23.00 13.57 -15.18
N TYR A 293 23.29 14.37 -14.15
CA TYR A 293 22.49 15.55 -13.80
C TYR A 293 22.92 16.81 -14.55
N ARG A 294 24.00 16.74 -15.35
CA ARG A 294 24.64 17.87 -16.04
C ARG A 294 24.95 19.03 -15.07
N ARG A 295 25.51 18.70 -13.91
CA ARG A 295 25.89 19.66 -12.86
C ARG A 295 27.39 19.61 -12.58
N PRO A 296 28.01 20.73 -12.15
CA PRO A 296 29.39 20.72 -11.71
C PRO A 296 29.63 19.67 -10.62
N LEU A 297 30.73 18.91 -10.72
CA LEU A 297 31.05 17.86 -9.74
C LEU A 297 31.03 18.39 -8.30
N ALA A 298 31.62 19.58 -8.06
CA ALA A 298 31.65 20.20 -6.74
C ALA A 298 30.26 20.43 -6.11
N GLU A 299 29.23 20.66 -6.92
CA GLU A 299 27.85 20.79 -6.45
C GLU A 299 27.29 19.45 -5.99
N VAL A 300 27.53 18.39 -6.76
CA VAL A 300 27.11 17.02 -6.41
C VAL A 300 27.85 16.48 -5.19
N LEU A 301 29.14 16.79 -5.04
CA LEU A 301 29.92 16.40 -3.84
C LEU A 301 29.37 17.03 -2.57
N ARG A 302 29.07 18.34 -2.62
CA ARG A 302 28.42 19.04 -1.51
C ARG A 302 27.05 18.46 -1.22
N ALA A 303 26.22 18.27 -2.25
CA ALA A 303 24.87 17.73 -2.11
C ALA A 303 24.84 16.30 -1.54
N GLY A 304 25.83 15.48 -1.88
CA GLY A 304 25.97 14.10 -1.39
C GLY A 304 26.78 13.94 -0.12
N ALA A 305 27.28 15.04 0.47
CA ALA A 305 28.22 15.03 1.60
C ALA A 305 29.39 14.05 1.37
N VAL A 306 29.92 14.01 0.14
CA VAL A 306 30.99 13.09 -0.26
C VAL A 306 32.31 13.58 0.33
N PRO A 307 32.97 12.79 1.20
CA PRO A 307 34.27 13.18 1.72
C PRO A 307 35.30 13.16 0.59
N VAL A 308 36.03 14.27 0.44
CA VAL A 308 37.18 14.36 -0.47
C VAL A 308 38.44 14.36 0.40
N PRO A 309 39.40 13.46 0.18
CA PRO A 309 40.65 13.45 0.93
C PRO A 309 41.35 14.81 0.91
N PRO A 310 41.80 15.36 2.06
CA PRO A 310 42.42 16.69 2.13
C PRO A 310 43.61 16.87 1.18
N ILE A 311 44.37 15.80 0.94
CA ILE A 311 45.51 15.82 0.01
C ILE A 311 45.09 16.25 -1.41
N LEU A 312 43.89 15.87 -1.85
CA LEU A 312 43.39 16.23 -3.19
C LEU A 312 42.88 17.68 -3.25
N MET A 313 42.70 18.35 -2.10
CA MET A 313 42.29 19.75 -2.03
C MET A 313 43.48 20.71 -2.06
N ARG A 314 44.72 20.22 -1.91
CA ARG A 314 45.92 21.07 -1.93
C ARG A 314 46.10 21.70 -3.31
N ARG A 315 46.44 23.00 -3.35
CA ARG A 315 46.70 23.74 -4.60
C ARG A 315 47.89 23.17 -5.37
N ALA A 316 48.92 22.74 -4.65
CA ALA A 316 50.11 22.09 -5.20
C ALA A 316 50.44 20.82 -4.40
N TRP A 317 50.96 19.81 -5.09
CA TRP A 317 51.50 18.58 -4.48
C TRP A 317 53.02 18.63 -4.55
N VAL A 318 53.69 18.17 -3.50
CA VAL A 318 55.15 17.96 -3.48
C VAL A 318 55.49 16.50 -3.76
N PRO A 319 56.70 16.15 -4.23
CA PRO A 319 57.00 14.76 -4.60
C PRO A 319 56.74 13.72 -3.50
N ALA A 320 56.94 14.09 -2.23
CA ALA A 320 56.61 13.25 -1.07
C ALA A 320 55.11 12.93 -0.93
N ASP A 321 54.22 13.75 -1.51
CA ASP A 321 52.78 13.51 -1.49
C ASP A 321 52.36 12.42 -2.50
N LEU A 322 53.22 12.05 -3.46
CA LEU A 322 52.86 11.17 -4.58
C LEU A 322 52.19 9.87 -4.13
N PRO A 323 52.70 9.10 -3.13
CA PRO A 323 52.05 7.87 -2.70
C PRO A 323 50.61 8.10 -2.20
N ALA A 324 50.43 9.11 -1.34
CA ALA A 324 49.13 9.46 -0.77
C ALA A 324 48.17 10.03 -1.82
N VAL A 325 48.68 10.79 -2.81
CA VAL A 325 47.88 11.29 -3.94
C VAL A 325 47.39 10.13 -4.80
N LEU A 326 48.24 9.16 -5.12
CA LEU A 326 47.86 7.99 -5.91
C LEU A 326 46.80 7.15 -5.19
N GLU A 327 46.99 6.91 -3.89
CA GLU A 327 46.00 6.18 -3.08
C GLU A 327 44.67 6.94 -3.03
N ALA A 328 44.70 8.25 -2.76
CA ALA A 328 43.50 9.07 -2.70
C ALA A 328 42.76 9.11 -4.04
N LEU A 329 43.48 9.25 -5.17
CA LEU A 329 42.89 9.21 -6.51
C LEU A 329 42.25 7.85 -6.80
N ARG A 330 42.93 6.75 -6.46
CA ARG A 330 42.41 5.39 -6.62
C ARG A 330 41.16 5.16 -5.76
N ALA A 331 41.27 5.41 -4.46
CA ALA A 331 40.21 5.17 -3.48
C ALA A 331 38.97 5.98 -3.80
N THR A 332 39.15 7.24 -4.20
CA THR A 332 38.02 8.09 -4.61
C THR A 332 37.40 7.59 -5.93
N ALA A 333 38.18 7.11 -6.89
CA ALA A 333 37.64 6.44 -8.07
C ALA A 333 36.95 5.09 -7.77
N GLY A 334 36.92 4.64 -6.52
CA GLY A 334 36.27 3.39 -6.12
C GLY A 334 36.96 2.15 -6.68
N LEU A 335 38.25 2.26 -7.04
CA LEU A 335 39.01 1.18 -7.64
C LEU A 335 39.82 0.45 -6.58
N SER A 336 39.81 -0.88 -6.63
CA SER A 336 40.84 -1.69 -5.99
C SER A 336 42.18 -1.50 -6.70
N ALA A 337 43.29 -1.77 -6.00
CA ALA A 337 44.61 -1.72 -6.61
C ALA A 337 44.73 -2.66 -7.82
N ALA A 338 44.04 -3.82 -7.78
CA ALA A 338 43.99 -4.76 -8.89
C ALA A 338 43.26 -4.20 -10.12
N GLU A 339 42.12 -3.54 -9.92
CA GLU A 339 41.37 -2.89 -11.01
C GLU A 339 42.12 -1.73 -11.62
N LEU A 340 42.74 -0.88 -10.79
CA LEU A 340 43.60 0.19 -11.28
C LEU A 340 44.78 -0.39 -12.06
N GLY A 341 45.41 -1.45 -11.55
CA GLY A 341 46.48 -2.15 -12.24
C GLY A 341 46.07 -2.58 -13.66
N ARG A 342 44.95 -3.30 -13.79
CA ARG A 342 44.43 -3.71 -15.10
C ARG A 342 44.20 -2.54 -16.06
N ARG A 343 43.61 -1.44 -15.58
CA ARG A 343 43.39 -0.23 -16.41
C ARG A 343 44.68 0.45 -16.85
N LEU A 344 45.74 0.34 -16.07
CA LEU A 344 47.05 0.92 -16.37
C LEU A 344 47.97 -0.05 -17.12
N GLY A 345 47.53 -1.28 -17.45
CA GLY A 345 48.37 -2.31 -18.06
C GLY A 345 49.49 -2.79 -17.12
N THR A 346 49.22 -2.91 -15.82
CA THR A 346 50.17 -3.32 -14.78
C THR A 346 49.50 -4.21 -13.72
N THR A 347 50.24 -4.67 -12.72
CA THR A 347 49.69 -5.46 -11.62
C THR A 347 49.26 -4.59 -10.44
N GLY A 348 48.23 -5.02 -9.70
CA GLY A 348 47.82 -4.33 -8.47
C GLY A 348 48.87 -4.36 -7.37
N ARG A 349 49.81 -5.32 -7.41
CA ARG A 349 50.99 -5.31 -6.52
C ARG A 349 51.87 -4.09 -6.80
N ARG A 350 52.10 -3.76 -8.08
CA ARG A 350 52.89 -2.58 -8.47
C ARG A 350 52.19 -1.27 -8.12
N VAL A 351 50.86 -1.21 -8.26
CA VAL A 351 50.07 -0.06 -7.77
C VAL A 351 50.26 0.13 -6.27
N ARG A 352 50.18 -0.94 -5.46
CA ARG A 352 50.41 -0.86 -4.01
C ARG A 352 51.84 -0.46 -3.64
N SER A 353 52.86 -0.87 -4.41
CA SER A 353 54.22 -0.38 -4.16
C SER A 353 54.34 1.13 -4.40
N TRP A 354 53.59 1.68 -5.36
CA TRP A 354 53.55 3.14 -5.56
C TRP A 354 52.84 3.87 -4.43
N GLU A 355 51.72 3.34 -3.96
CA GLU A 355 50.94 3.91 -2.86
C GLU A 355 51.65 3.85 -1.51
N ARG A 356 52.61 2.94 -1.36
CA ARG A 356 53.49 2.85 -0.19
C ARG A 356 54.79 3.65 -0.33
N GLY A 357 55.03 4.25 -1.49
CA GLY A 357 56.28 4.95 -1.79
C GLY A 357 57.49 4.02 -2.00
N ILE A 358 57.31 2.70 -2.05
CA ILE A 358 58.38 1.71 -2.28
C ILE A 358 58.88 1.79 -3.74
N ALA A 359 58.03 2.25 -4.66
CA ALA A 359 58.40 2.44 -6.05
C ALA A 359 57.71 3.68 -6.62
N VAL A 360 58.21 4.21 -7.73
CA VAL A 360 57.61 5.35 -8.42
C VAL A 360 56.99 4.90 -9.75
N PRO A 361 55.79 5.38 -10.12
CA PRO A 361 55.20 5.10 -11.44
C PRO A 361 56.04 5.73 -12.55
N GLY A 362 56.27 4.99 -13.64
CA GLY A 362 56.91 5.53 -14.84
C GLY A 362 56.00 6.51 -15.60
N ARG A 363 56.59 7.29 -16.51
CA ARG A 363 55.89 8.35 -17.27
C ARG A 363 54.58 7.89 -17.93
N ALA A 364 54.59 6.74 -18.60
CA ALA A 364 53.39 6.19 -19.25
C ALA A 364 52.26 5.85 -18.26
N ALA A 365 52.61 5.37 -17.06
CA ALA A 365 51.62 5.12 -16.01
C ALA A 365 51.04 6.43 -15.46
N CYS A 366 51.88 7.45 -15.26
CA CYS A 366 51.44 8.79 -14.85
C CYS A 366 50.48 9.41 -15.88
N GLN A 367 50.79 9.34 -17.17
CA GLN A 367 49.91 9.86 -18.23
C GLN A 367 48.55 9.14 -18.26
N ARG A 368 48.53 7.81 -18.09
CA ARG A 368 47.27 7.05 -18.00
C ARG A 368 46.47 7.41 -16.75
N LEU A 369 47.12 7.64 -15.61
CA LEU A 369 46.49 8.11 -14.39
C LEU A 369 45.92 9.52 -14.55
N GLU A 370 46.67 10.43 -15.18
CA GLU A 370 46.22 11.79 -15.49
C GLU A 370 44.97 11.76 -16.35
N LEU A 371 44.96 10.95 -17.42
CA LEU A 371 43.79 10.76 -18.28
C LEU A 371 42.60 10.18 -17.50
N LEU A 372 42.83 9.12 -16.73
CA LEU A 372 41.79 8.44 -15.94
C LEU A 372 41.12 9.39 -14.93
N HIS A 373 41.91 10.27 -14.32
CA HIS A 373 41.44 11.20 -13.28
C HIS A 373 41.16 12.61 -13.80
N GLN A 374 41.30 12.85 -15.11
CA GLN A 374 41.14 14.16 -15.76
C GLN A 374 42.01 15.25 -15.14
N LEU A 375 43.27 14.91 -14.84
CA LEU A 375 44.26 15.86 -14.33
C LEU A 375 44.96 16.57 -15.50
N PRO A 376 45.49 17.79 -15.28
CA PRO A 376 46.36 18.44 -16.25
C PRO A 376 47.54 17.54 -16.65
N ALA A 377 47.93 17.59 -17.92
CA ALA A 377 49.04 16.80 -18.45
C ALA A 377 50.36 17.08 -17.71
N ASP A 378 51.17 16.05 -17.53
CA ASP A 378 52.49 16.06 -16.86
C ASP A 378 52.45 16.49 -15.38
N ARG A 379 51.27 16.54 -14.75
CA ARG A 379 51.12 16.87 -13.32
C ARG A 379 51.68 15.78 -12.42
N LEU A 380 51.28 14.53 -12.63
CA LEU A 380 51.78 13.37 -11.86
C LEU A 380 53.17 12.96 -12.34
N ALA A 381 53.47 13.12 -13.63
CA ALA A 381 54.80 12.81 -14.15
C ALA A 381 55.89 13.74 -13.59
N ARG A 382 55.61 15.05 -13.43
CA ARG A 382 56.52 15.97 -12.70
C ARG A 382 56.72 15.55 -11.25
N LEU A 383 55.63 15.19 -10.58
CA LEU A 383 55.66 14.76 -9.19
C LEU A 383 56.52 13.51 -9.01
N ALA A 384 56.39 12.55 -9.93
CA ALA A 384 57.17 11.33 -9.99
C ALA A 384 58.67 11.56 -10.23
N ARG A 385 59.05 12.54 -11.05
CA ARG A 385 60.47 12.85 -11.32
C ARG A 385 61.23 13.29 -10.07
N GLY A 386 60.57 13.97 -9.14
CA GLY A 386 61.17 14.42 -7.88
C GLY A 386 60.98 13.45 -6.70
N ALA A 387 60.28 12.32 -6.90
CA ALA A 387 59.94 11.41 -5.83
C ALA A 387 61.06 10.38 -5.63
N VAL A 388 61.53 10.23 -4.38
CA VAL A 388 62.53 9.23 -4.00
C VAL A 388 61.80 8.05 -3.35
N PRO A 389 62.02 6.80 -3.80
CA PRO A 389 61.44 5.64 -3.15
C PRO A 389 61.89 5.52 -1.68
N VAL A 390 60.97 5.12 -0.81
CA VAL A 390 61.32 4.72 0.55
C VAL A 390 61.95 3.33 0.46
N GLY A 391 63.23 3.24 0.85
CA GLY A 391 64.03 2.00 0.79
C GLY A 391 63.44 0.87 1.62
#